data_AF-A0A938GN30-F1
#
_entry.id   AF-A0A938GN30-F1
#
_cell.length_a   1.000
_cell.length_b   1.000
_cell.length_c   1.000
_cell.angle_alpha   90.00
_cell.angle_beta   90.00
_cell.angle_gamma   90.00
#
_symmetry.space_group_name_H-M   'P 1'
#
loop_
_entity.id
_entity.type
_entity.pdbx_description
1 polymer ?
#
loop_
_entity_poly.entity_id
_entity_poly.type
_entity_poly.pdbx_seq_one_letter_code
_entity_poly.pdbx_strand_id
1 'polypeptide(L)'
;MEGLKLWHLAILFGFGFAALNAYGLINPVAFGEAARRFPRHGWIGYPLMIFATFWFLHYVRQENVQDFVSMKPFLYALFLVVGFGACAFLRDFLPVRAVAALLLLSAKIVTDAGRWHPSDWRVVLIAWAYVWVIAGMWLTVSPWRLRDWIHWATSTPGRTRTFSGMHVAFGLFVCALGFTILRSADSPPRFTDGTPVPPPVAASI
;
A
#
# COMPACT_ATOMS: atom_id res chain seq x y z
N MET A 1 -5.43 -14.69 -4.61
CA MET A 1 -4.65 -14.13 -5.74
C MET A 1 -3.49 -15.06 -6.01
N GLU A 2 -3.66 -16.03 -6.91
CA GLU A 2 -2.50 -16.74 -7.48
C GLU A 2 -1.73 -15.75 -8.35
N GLY A 3 -0.41 -15.66 -8.18
CA GLY A 3 0.48 -15.13 -9.21
C GLY A 3 0.85 -13.64 -9.22
N LEU A 4 0.55 -12.83 -8.19
CA LEU A 4 1.09 -11.46 -8.12
C LEU A 4 2.57 -11.49 -7.70
N LYS A 5 3.45 -11.40 -8.70
CA LYS A 5 4.90 -11.30 -8.49
C LYS A 5 5.25 -9.98 -7.79
N LEU A 6 6.27 -10.03 -6.92
CA LEU A 6 6.69 -8.89 -6.11
C LEU A 6 7.08 -7.67 -6.96
N TRP A 7 7.68 -7.87 -8.14
CA TRP A 7 8.06 -6.77 -9.02
C TRP A 7 6.86 -6.01 -9.61
N HIS A 8 5.71 -6.66 -9.85
CA HIS A 8 4.49 -5.97 -10.26
C HIS A 8 4.01 -5.04 -9.16
N LEU A 9 4.03 -5.50 -7.91
CA LEU A 9 3.64 -4.70 -6.75
C LEU A 9 4.61 -3.52 -6.56
N ALA A 10 5.92 -3.76 -6.71
CA ALA A 10 6.92 -2.71 -6.63
C ALA A 10 6.68 -1.61 -7.68
N ILE A 11 6.43 -1.98 -8.94
CA ILE A 11 6.14 -1.01 -10.00
C ILE A 11 4.81 -0.30 -9.74
N LEU A 12 3.75 -1.05 -9.42
CA LEU A 12 2.41 -0.48 -9.20
C LEU A 12 2.42 0.55 -8.07
N PHE A 13 2.92 0.17 -6.90
CA PHE A 13 2.97 1.06 -5.74
C PHE A 13 4.02 2.15 -5.90
N GLY A 14 5.22 1.82 -6.41
CA GLY A 14 6.28 2.81 -6.65
C GLY A 14 5.86 3.89 -7.64
N PHE A 15 5.26 3.48 -8.76
CA PHE A 15 4.79 4.41 -9.80
C PHE A 15 3.59 5.20 -9.31
N GLY A 16 2.59 4.56 -8.69
CA GLY A 16 1.43 5.25 -8.13
C GLY A 16 1.84 6.30 -7.08
N PHE A 17 2.79 5.95 -6.21
CA PHE A 17 3.33 6.86 -5.20
C PHE A 17 4.12 8.01 -5.82
N ALA A 18 4.97 7.74 -6.82
CA ALA A 18 5.71 8.77 -7.54
C ALA A 18 4.77 9.70 -8.33
N ALA A 19 3.82 9.16 -9.08
CA ALA A 19 2.88 9.95 -9.89
C ALA A 19 2.02 10.88 -9.02
N LEU A 20 1.52 10.38 -7.90
CA LEU A 20 0.75 11.20 -6.95
C LEU A 20 1.57 12.38 -6.42
N ASN A 21 2.84 12.16 -6.10
CA ASN A 21 3.71 13.20 -5.56
C ASN A 21 4.33 14.09 -6.65
N ALA A 22 4.44 13.62 -7.90
CA ALA A 22 4.93 14.42 -9.02
C ALA A 22 4.09 15.68 -9.24
N TYR A 23 2.76 15.57 -9.10
CA TYR A 23 1.86 16.72 -9.13
C TYR A 23 2.19 17.75 -8.03
N GLY A 24 2.62 17.28 -6.84
CA GLY A 24 3.07 18.13 -5.74
C GLY A 24 4.40 18.86 -5.98
N LEU A 25 5.28 18.35 -6.87
CA LEU A 25 6.48 19.10 -7.29
C LEU A 25 6.13 20.24 -8.25
N ILE A 26 5.21 19.97 -9.19
CA ILE A 26 4.83 20.92 -10.24
C ILE A 26 3.94 22.02 -9.65
N ASN A 27 2.95 21.64 -8.85
CA ASN A 27 1.95 22.54 -8.28
C ASN A 27 1.84 22.37 -6.75
N PRO A 28 2.85 22.79 -5.96
CA PRO A 28 2.89 22.55 -4.52
C PRO A 28 1.75 23.24 -3.75
N VAL A 29 1.24 24.37 -4.24
CA VAL A 29 0.14 25.09 -3.59
C VAL A 29 -1.18 24.33 -3.78
N ALA A 30 -1.55 24.03 -5.02
CA ALA A 30 -2.78 23.30 -5.35
C ALA A 30 -2.80 21.89 -4.73
N PHE A 31 -1.67 21.18 -4.77
CA PHE A 31 -1.53 19.88 -4.11
C PHE A 31 -1.75 20.00 -2.60
N GLY A 32 -1.18 21.02 -1.96
CA GLY A 32 -1.37 21.25 -0.53
C GLY A 32 -2.83 21.52 -0.15
N GLU A 33 -3.55 22.30 -0.95
CA GLU A 33 -4.98 22.55 -0.75
C GLU A 33 -5.84 21.29 -0.94
N ALA A 34 -5.60 20.54 -2.02
CA ALA A 34 -6.29 19.28 -2.27
C ALA A 34 -6.05 18.27 -1.13
N ALA A 35 -4.80 18.12 -0.69
CA ALA A 35 -4.44 17.24 0.40
C ALA A 35 -5.13 17.65 1.71
N ARG A 36 -5.19 18.96 2.04
CA ARG A 36 -5.88 19.46 3.24
C ARG A 36 -7.39 19.21 3.21
N ARG A 37 -8.01 19.20 2.03
CA ARG A 37 -9.44 18.92 1.86
C ARG A 37 -9.76 17.43 2.00
N PHE A 38 -8.84 16.56 1.62
CA PHE A 38 -9.05 15.10 1.58
C PHE A 38 -9.61 14.49 2.87
N PRO A 39 -9.06 14.76 4.09
CA PRO A 39 -9.56 14.14 5.32
C PRO A 39 -11.05 14.39 5.61
N ARG A 40 -11.61 15.48 5.07
CA ARG A 40 -13.02 15.86 5.26
C ARG A 40 -13.86 15.67 3.99
N HIS A 41 -13.28 15.13 2.92
CA HIS A 41 -13.98 14.96 1.66
C HIS A 41 -14.86 13.70 1.67
N GLY A 42 -16.02 13.79 2.34
CA GLY A 42 -16.91 12.65 2.61
C GLY A 42 -17.27 11.82 1.37
N TRP A 43 -17.48 12.46 0.21
CA TRP A 43 -17.82 11.76 -1.03
C TRP A 43 -16.76 10.74 -1.49
N ILE A 44 -15.47 11.02 -1.24
CA ILE A 44 -14.38 10.11 -1.61
C ILE A 44 -14.25 8.97 -0.57
N GLY A 45 -14.69 9.21 0.66
CA GLY A 45 -14.61 8.22 1.73
C GLY A 45 -15.49 7.00 1.51
N TYR A 46 -16.72 7.20 0.99
CA TYR A 46 -17.64 6.09 0.71
C TYR A 46 -17.10 5.05 -0.27
N PRO A 47 -16.67 5.41 -1.50
CA PRO A 47 -16.14 4.42 -2.44
C PRO A 47 -14.86 3.77 -1.93
N LEU A 48 -13.98 4.52 -1.24
CA LEU A 48 -12.78 3.94 -0.64
C LEU A 48 -13.11 2.92 0.45
N MET A 49 -14.06 3.23 1.33
CA MET A 49 -14.45 2.33 2.41
C MET A 49 -15.13 1.08 1.89
N ILE A 50 -16.02 1.21 0.91
CA ILE A 50 -16.69 0.09 0.25
C ILE A 50 -15.66 -0.80 -0.43
N PHE A 51 -14.71 -0.21 -1.16
CA PHE A 51 -13.63 -0.94 -1.80
C PHE A 51 -12.76 -1.69 -0.78
N ALA A 52 -12.35 -1.03 0.31
CA ALA A 52 -11.60 -1.68 1.39
C ALA A 52 -12.38 -2.83 2.03
N THR A 53 -13.69 -2.66 2.23
CA THR A 53 -14.56 -3.69 2.83
C THR A 53 -14.62 -4.93 1.93
N PHE A 54 -14.90 -4.76 0.64
CA PHE A 54 -14.96 -5.89 -0.29
C PHE A 54 -13.60 -6.57 -0.47
N TRP A 55 -12.52 -5.81 -0.53
CA TRP A 55 -11.18 -6.37 -0.60
C TRP A 55 -10.84 -7.16 0.68
N PHE A 56 -11.17 -6.64 1.86
CA PHE A 56 -11.00 -7.37 3.10
C PHE A 56 -11.82 -8.67 3.14
N LEU A 57 -13.10 -8.64 2.75
CA LEU A 57 -13.94 -9.83 2.67
C LEU A 57 -13.37 -10.87 1.68
N HIS A 58 -12.80 -10.43 0.56
CA HIS A 58 -12.12 -11.30 -0.38
C HIS A 58 -10.95 -12.06 0.27
N TYR A 59 -10.19 -11.42 1.17
CA TYR A 59 -9.16 -12.10 1.94
C TYR A 59 -9.73 -13.09 2.94
N VAL A 60 -10.77 -12.69 3.70
CA VAL A 60 -11.46 -13.60 4.65
C VAL A 60 -11.95 -14.87 3.93
N ARG A 61 -12.27 -14.79 2.63
CA ARG A 61 -12.60 -15.98 1.80
C ARG A 61 -11.47 -16.96 1.65
N GLN A 62 -10.28 -16.42 1.41
CA GLN A 62 -9.10 -17.20 1.03
C GLN A 62 -8.42 -17.83 2.24
N GLU A 63 -8.59 -17.24 3.42
CA GLU A 63 -8.03 -17.78 4.65
C GLU A 63 -8.64 -19.15 4.99
N ASN A 64 -7.83 -20.19 4.96
CA ASN A 64 -8.26 -21.57 5.22
C ASN A 64 -7.80 -22.05 6.60
N VAL A 65 -8.26 -21.37 7.65
CA VAL A 65 -8.07 -21.81 9.03
C VAL A 65 -9.19 -22.77 9.40
N GLN A 66 -8.83 -24.04 9.63
CA GLN A 66 -9.78 -25.13 9.87
C GLN A 66 -10.71 -24.85 11.06
N ASP A 67 -10.20 -24.22 12.11
CA ASP A 67 -10.96 -23.92 13.34
C ASP A 67 -12.08 -22.89 13.13
N PHE A 68 -11.99 -22.06 12.08
CA PHE A 68 -12.96 -20.98 11.82
C PHE A 68 -13.97 -21.30 10.73
N VAL A 69 -13.93 -22.50 10.12
CA VAL A 69 -14.80 -22.85 8.97
C VAL A 69 -16.28 -22.61 9.28
N SER A 70 -16.76 -23.05 10.45
CA SER A 70 -18.16 -22.85 10.87
C SER A 70 -18.50 -21.39 11.21
N MET A 71 -17.51 -20.60 11.64
CA MET A 71 -17.70 -19.19 12.02
C MET A 71 -17.59 -18.22 10.82
N LYS A 72 -17.06 -18.67 9.68
CA LYS A 72 -16.87 -17.82 8.50
C LYS A 72 -18.13 -17.06 8.10
N PRO A 73 -19.33 -17.67 7.95
CA PRO A 73 -20.52 -16.92 7.57
C PRO A 73 -20.85 -15.77 8.53
N PHE A 74 -20.65 -15.99 9.84
CA PHE A 74 -20.85 -14.95 10.86
C PHE A 74 -19.82 -13.83 10.75
N LEU A 75 -18.53 -14.16 10.58
CA LEU A 75 -17.47 -13.16 10.37
C LEU A 75 -17.73 -12.33 9.11
N TYR A 76 -18.15 -12.96 8.02
CA TYR A 76 -18.54 -12.29 6.79
C TYR A 76 -19.65 -11.26 7.01
N ALA A 77 -20.74 -11.69 7.65
CA ALA A 77 -21.86 -10.80 7.97
C ALA A 77 -21.41 -9.66 8.89
N LEU A 78 -20.63 -9.96 9.92
CA LEU A 78 -20.07 -8.98 10.86
C LEU A 78 -19.26 -7.91 10.13
N PHE A 79 -18.29 -8.31 9.30
CA PHE A 79 -17.42 -7.37 8.60
C PHE A 79 -18.15 -6.56 7.53
N LEU A 80 -19.16 -7.15 6.88
CA LEU A 80 -20.04 -6.43 5.97
C LEU A 80 -20.82 -5.35 6.73
N VAL A 81 -21.49 -5.72 7.83
CA VAL A 81 -22.24 -4.78 8.68
C VAL A 81 -21.34 -3.69 9.23
N VAL A 82 -20.13 -4.02 9.69
CA VAL A 82 -19.18 -3.03 10.19
C VAL A 82 -18.70 -2.09 9.08
N GLY A 83 -18.39 -2.59 7.88
CA GLY A 83 -17.95 -1.78 6.75
C GLY A 83 -19.02 -0.79 6.27
N PHE A 84 -20.25 -1.26 6.08
CA PHE A 84 -21.38 -0.39 5.73
C PHE A 84 -21.83 0.51 6.90
N GLY A 85 -21.76 -0.01 8.12
CA GLY A 85 -22.00 0.75 9.35
C GLY A 85 -21.01 1.91 9.49
N ALA A 86 -19.74 1.72 9.10
CA ALA A 86 -18.76 2.79 9.09
C ALA A 86 -19.16 3.94 8.16
N CYS A 87 -19.72 3.63 6.99
CA CYS A 87 -20.27 4.64 6.08
C CYS A 87 -21.44 5.42 6.70
N ALA A 88 -22.32 4.74 7.45
CA ALA A 88 -23.48 5.38 8.07
C ALA A 88 -23.13 6.23 9.29
N PHE A 89 -22.31 5.68 10.21
CA PHE A 89 -22.06 6.22 11.54
C PHE A 89 -20.74 6.99 11.67
N LEU A 90 -19.71 6.66 10.87
CA LEU A 90 -18.37 7.25 10.98
C LEU A 90 -18.07 8.23 9.83
N ARG A 91 -18.99 9.17 9.59
CA ARG A 91 -18.89 10.16 8.51
C ARG A 91 -17.68 11.09 8.68
N ASP A 92 -17.34 11.41 9.92
CA ASP A 92 -16.16 12.21 10.23
C ASP A 92 -14.88 11.42 9.98
N PHE A 93 -14.06 11.93 9.06
CA PHE A 93 -12.81 11.29 8.62
C PHE A 93 -13.00 9.89 8.02
N LEU A 94 -14.16 9.59 7.44
CA LEU A 94 -14.40 8.35 6.69
C LEU A 94 -13.29 8.06 5.65
N PRO A 95 -12.82 9.04 4.85
CA PRO A 95 -11.74 8.80 3.89
C PRO A 95 -10.44 8.35 4.55
N VAL A 96 -10.12 8.89 5.73
CA VAL A 96 -8.88 8.56 6.46
C VAL A 96 -8.93 7.13 6.98
N ARG A 97 -10.07 6.71 7.52
CA ARG A 97 -10.27 5.33 8.00
C ARG A 97 -10.22 4.34 6.84
N ALA A 98 -10.82 4.70 5.70
CA ALA A 98 -10.75 3.88 4.50
C ALA A 98 -9.30 3.73 4.00
N VAL A 99 -8.53 4.82 3.96
CA VAL A 99 -7.10 4.78 3.63
C VAL A 99 -6.32 3.92 4.63
N ALA A 100 -6.62 4.01 5.93
CA ALA A 100 -5.98 3.18 6.94
C ALA A 100 -6.21 1.67 6.68
N ALA A 101 -7.45 1.29 6.35
CA ALA A 101 -7.77 -0.08 5.97
C ALA A 101 -7.03 -0.51 4.67
N LEU A 102 -7.00 0.36 3.66
CA LEU A 102 -6.31 0.08 2.40
C LEU A 102 -4.79 -0.03 2.57
N LEU A 103 -4.18 0.74 3.47
CA LEU A 103 -2.76 0.62 3.81
C LEU A 103 -2.47 -0.75 4.43
N LEU A 104 -3.31 -1.23 5.34
CA LEU A 104 -3.16 -2.55 5.97
C LEU A 104 -3.34 -3.68 4.95
N LEU A 105 -4.34 -3.57 4.05
CA LEU A 105 -4.57 -4.54 2.97
C LEU A 105 -3.42 -4.56 1.95
N SER A 106 -2.90 -3.39 1.60
CA SER A 106 -1.74 -3.26 0.72
C SER A 106 -0.47 -3.82 1.38
N ALA A 107 -0.31 -3.62 2.69
CA ALA A 107 0.81 -4.21 3.40
C ALA A 107 0.75 -5.73 3.36
N LYS A 108 -0.43 -6.33 3.60
CA LYS A 108 -0.63 -7.78 3.52
C LYS A 108 -0.16 -8.34 2.17
N ILE A 109 -0.62 -7.78 1.05
CA ILE A 109 -0.26 -8.31 -0.27
C ILE A 109 1.25 -8.20 -0.55
N VAL A 110 1.88 -7.11 -0.14
CA VAL A 110 3.33 -6.92 -0.32
C VAL A 110 4.12 -7.89 0.56
N THR A 111 3.73 -8.07 1.82
CA THR A 111 4.42 -9.01 2.71
C THR A 111 4.24 -10.46 2.30
N ASP A 112 3.06 -10.84 1.79
CA ASP A 112 2.80 -12.20 1.31
C ASP A 112 3.62 -12.50 0.06
N ALA A 113 3.68 -11.58 -0.90
CA ALA A 113 4.52 -11.71 -2.09
C ALA A 113 6.03 -11.66 -1.77
N GLY A 114 6.41 -10.88 -0.76
CA GLY A 114 7.80 -10.70 -0.36
C GLY A 114 8.36 -11.82 0.52
N ARG A 115 7.54 -12.59 1.24
CA ARG A 115 8.01 -13.56 2.25
C ARG A 115 9.01 -14.58 1.71
N TRP A 116 8.73 -15.13 0.52
CA TRP A 116 9.50 -16.21 -0.09
C TRP A 116 10.26 -15.78 -1.35
N HIS A 117 10.40 -14.47 -1.57
CA HIS A 117 11.11 -13.97 -2.74
C HIS A 117 12.63 -14.19 -2.59
N PRO A 118 13.35 -14.62 -3.64
CA PRO A 118 14.76 -15.01 -3.51
C PRO A 118 15.74 -13.83 -3.33
N SER A 119 15.41 -12.62 -3.79
CA SER A 119 16.29 -11.45 -3.67
C SER A 119 16.23 -10.79 -2.29
N ASP A 120 17.37 -10.39 -1.71
CA ASP A 120 17.45 -9.67 -0.43
C ASP A 120 16.86 -8.25 -0.50
N TRP A 121 16.82 -7.65 -1.69
CA TRP A 121 16.19 -6.35 -1.93
C TRP A 121 14.68 -6.35 -1.67
N ARG A 122 14.05 -7.52 -1.50
CA ARG A 122 12.67 -7.64 -1.00
C ARG A 122 12.46 -6.94 0.33
N VAL A 123 13.50 -6.82 1.16
CA VAL A 123 13.43 -6.16 2.48
C VAL A 123 13.02 -4.70 2.35
N VAL A 124 13.39 -3.99 1.28
CA VAL A 124 12.95 -2.60 1.05
C VAL A 124 11.43 -2.52 0.96
N LEU A 125 10.81 -3.42 0.19
CA LEU A 125 9.36 -3.47 0.00
C LEU A 125 8.65 -3.92 1.28
N ILE A 126 9.22 -4.91 1.99
CA ILE A 126 8.69 -5.39 3.27
C ILE A 126 8.75 -4.28 4.33
N ALA A 127 9.88 -3.59 4.45
CA ALA A 127 10.04 -2.46 5.38
C ALA A 127 9.04 -1.34 5.07
N TRP A 128 8.84 -1.03 3.78
CA TRP A 128 7.83 -0.06 3.37
C TRP A 128 6.40 -0.52 3.72
N ALA A 129 6.09 -1.80 3.55
CA ALA A 129 4.82 -2.37 3.99
C ALA A 129 4.63 -2.25 5.51
N TYR A 130 5.67 -2.45 6.32
CA TYR A 130 5.58 -2.23 7.78
C TYR A 130 5.33 -0.76 8.14
N VAL A 131 5.86 0.20 7.38
CA VAL A 131 5.49 1.62 7.54
C VAL A 131 4.00 1.81 7.31
N TRP A 132 3.41 1.17 6.29
CA TRP A 132 1.97 1.19 6.06
C TRP A 132 1.18 0.53 7.18
N VAL A 133 1.68 -0.57 7.77
CA VAL A 133 1.04 -1.21 8.94
C VAL A 133 0.97 -0.24 10.10
N ILE A 134 2.09 0.37 10.47
CA ILE A 134 2.16 1.33 11.58
C ILE A 134 1.25 2.52 11.30
N ALA A 135 1.31 3.08 10.09
CA ALA A 135 0.44 4.19 9.68
C ALA A 135 -1.04 3.80 9.72
N GLY A 136 -1.41 2.62 9.21
CA GLY A 136 -2.77 2.11 9.20
C GLY A 136 -3.32 1.91 10.61
N MET A 137 -2.55 1.31 11.52
CA MET A 137 -2.91 1.18 12.93
C MET A 137 -3.12 2.55 13.58
N TRP A 138 -2.18 3.47 13.37
CA TRP A 138 -2.23 4.82 13.95
C TRP A 138 -3.46 5.60 13.49
N LEU A 139 -3.74 5.56 12.18
CA LEU A 139 -4.86 6.29 11.56
C LEU A 139 -6.22 5.66 11.87
N THR A 140 -6.26 4.35 12.17
CA THR A 140 -7.48 3.69 12.64
C THR A 140 -7.90 4.20 14.02
N VAL A 141 -6.94 4.34 14.93
CA VAL A 141 -7.18 4.84 16.29
C VAL A 141 -7.38 6.36 16.31
N SER A 142 -6.56 7.10 15.55
CA SER A 142 -6.50 8.56 15.62
C SER A 142 -6.51 9.22 14.23
N PRO A 143 -7.66 9.21 13.53
CA PRO A 143 -7.74 9.66 12.13
C PRO A 143 -7.44 11.16 11.95
N TRP A 144 -7.65 12.00 12.98
CA TRP A 144 -7.33 13.42 12.91
C TRP A 144 -5.82 13.68 12.73
N ARG A 145 -4.95 12.72 13.07
CA ARG A 145 -3.50 12.88 12.90
C ARG A 145 -3.10 13.06 11.44
N LEU A 146 -3.80 12.43 10.50
CA LEU A 146 -3.52 12.64 9.08
C LEU A 146 -3.72 14.11 8.69
N ARG A 147 -4.77 14.75 9.21
CA ARG A 147 -5.04 16.18 8.98
C ARG A 147 -3.85 17.01 9.48
N ASP A 148 -3.39 16.75 10.70
CA ASP A 148 -2.30 17.51 11.31
C ASP A 148 -0.97 17.29 10.57
N TRP A 149 -0.68 16.04 10.17
CA TRP A 149 0.46 15.72 9.31
C TRP A 149 0.39 16.41 7.96
N ILE A 150 -0.78 16.48 7.32
CA ILE A 150 -0.94 17.17 6.05
C ILE A 150 -0.76 18.67 6.21
N HIS A 151 -1.34 19.30 7.24
CA HIS A 151 -1.11 20.71 7.54
C HIS A 151 0.38 20.98 7.78
N TRP A 152 1.05 20.09 8.49
CA TRP A 152 2.50 20.15 8.67
C TRP A 152 3.29 19.74 7.42
N ALA A 153 2.81 18.96 6.47
CA ALA A 153 3.57 18.73 5.23
C ALA A 153 3.46 19.93 4.30
N THR A 154 2.33 20.65 4.37
CA THR A 154 1.89 21.61 3.35
C THR A 154 1.88 23.07 3.78
N SER A 155 2.48 23.42 4.93
CA SER A 155 2.42 24.80 5.43
C SER A 155 3.22 25.80 4.59
N THR A 156 4.28 25.36 3.91
CA THR A 156 5.06 26.20 3.01
C THR A 156 5.23 25.50 1.67
N PRO A 157 5.19 26.23 0.54
CA PRO A 157 5.37 25.62 -0.77
C PRO A 157 6.71 24.88 -0.91
N GLY A 158 7.77 25.41 -0.28
CA GLY A 158 9.08 24.78 -0.22
C GLY A 158 9.02 23.41 0.46
N ARG A 159 8.37 23.32 1.63
CA ARG A 159 8.23 22.07 2.37
C ARG A 159 7.40 21.04 1.61
N THR A 160 6.29 21.46 0.98
CA THR A 160 5.50 20.59 0.10
C THR A 160 6.35 20.03 -1.04
N ARG A 161 7.17 20.88 -1.67
CA ARG A 161 8.04 20.47 -2.78
C ARG A 161 9.13 19.51 -2.33
N THR A 162 9.75 19.74 -1.17
CA THR A 162 10.76 18.84 -0.60
C THR A 162 10.19 17.46 -0.31
N PHE A 163 9.06 17.37 0.40
CA PHE A 163 8.43 16.08 0.69
C PHE A 163 7.97 15.36 -0.59
N SER A 164 7.37 16.09 -1.51
CA SER A 164 6.94 15.53 -2.80
C SER A 164 8.16 15.02 -3.58
N GLY A 165 9.27 15.77 -3.60
CA GLY A 165 10.53 15.36 -4.23
C GLY A 165 11.12 14.10 -3.61
N MET A 166 11.16 14.01 -2.29
CA MET A 166 11.60 12.80 -1.57
C MET A 166 10.72 11.59 -1.90
N HIS A 167 9.40 11.76 -1.93
CA HIS A 167 8.48 10.69 -2.28
C HIS A 167 8.60 10.24 -3.74
N VAL A 168 8.80 11.18 -4.68
CA VAL A 168 9.06 10.84 -6.08
C VAL A 168 10.37 10.07 -6.22
N ALA A 169 11.45 10.55 -5.60
CA ALA A 169 12.73 9.87 -5.63
C ALA A 169 12.62 8.44 -5.08
N PHE A 170 11.93 8.26 -3.95
CA PHE A 170 11.68 6.95 -3.37
C PHE A 170 10.82 6.05 -4.28
N GLY A 171 9.72 6.57 -4.83
CA GLY A 171 8.86 5.79 -5.73
C GLY A 171 9.59 5.36 -7.01
N LEU A 172 10.41 6.23 -7.59
CA LEU A 172 11.24 5.89 -8.75
C LEU A 172 12.32 4.85 -8.40
N PHE A 173 12.94 4.96 -7.22
CA PHE A 173 13.88 3.97 -6.71
C PHE A 173 13.21 2.58 -6.58
N VAL A 174 12.02 2.50 -5.99
CA VAL A 174 11.26 1.25 -5.88
C VAL A 174 10.87 0.69 -7.25
N CYS A 175 10.48 1.54 -8.21
CA CYS A 175 10.24 1.13 -9.59
C CYS A 175 11.50 0.54 -10.25
N ALA A 176 12.65 1.20 -10.07
CA ALA A 176 13.93 0.74 -10.60
C ALA A 176 14.31 -0.64 -10.03
N LEU A 177 14.11 -0.86 -8.72
CA LEU A 177 14.28 -2.17 -8.10
C LEU A 177 13.33 -3.22 -8.69
N GLY A 178 12.08 -2.83 -8.95
CA GLY A 178 11.08 -3.66 -9.62
C GLY A 178 11.55 -4.14 -11.01
N PHE A 179 11.98 -3.21 -11.86
CA PHE A 179 12.39 -3.53 -13.24
C PHE A 179 13.70 -4.31 -13.34
N THR A 180 14.64 -4.08 -12.41
CA THR A 180 15.99 -4.64 -12.49
C THR A 180 16.13 -5.89 -11.62
N ILE A 181 16.13 -5.73 -10.30
CA ILE A 181 16.50 -6.79 -9.35
C ILE A 181 15.34 -7.77 -9.13
N LEU A 182 14.13 -7.28 -8.88
CA LEU A 182 13.01 -8.15 -8.53
C LEU A 182 12.51 -8.95 -9.74
N ARG A 183 12.46 -8.33 -10.93
CA ARG A 183 12.08 -9.03 -12.16
C ARG A 183 13.12 -10.08 -12.58
N SER A 184 14.42 -9.79 -12.43
CA SER A 184 15.47 -10.75 -12.79
C SER A 184 15.50 -11.95 -11.86
N ALA A 185 15.20 -11.75 -10.57
CA ALA A 185 15.11 -12.80 -9.57
C ALA A 185 13.95 -13.79 -9.82
N ASP A 186 12.87 -13.33 -10.47
CA ASP A 186 11.71 -14.15 -10.87
C ASP A 186 11.84 -14.81 -12.25
N SER A 187 12.99 -14.65 -12.92
CA SER A 187 13.26 -15.28 -14.22
C SER A 187 13.59 -16.77 -14.04
N PRO A 188 13.19 -17.65 -14.98
CA PRO A 188 13.51 -19.08 -14.88
C PRO A 188 15.03 -19.30 -14.83
N PRO A 189 15.48 -20.37 -14.15
CA PRO A 189 16.90 -20.69 -14.08
C PRO A 189 17.48 -20.79 -15.49
N ARG A 190 18.57 -20.07 -15.73
CA ARG A 190 19.29 -20.17 -17.00
C ARG A 190 20.12 -21.44 -16.94
N PHE A 191 20.09 -22.26 -18.00
CA PHE A 191 20.96 -23.42 -18.08
C PHE A 191 22.09 -23.11 -19.05
N THR A 192 23.34 -23.30 -18.62
CA THR A 192 24.50 -23.38 -19.52
C THR A 192 25.13 -24.75 -19.36
N ASP A 193 25.36 -25.43 -20.47
CA ASP A 193 25.91 -26.80 -20.52
C ASP A 193 25.19 -27.79 -19.58
N GLY A 194 23.85 -27.69 -19.52
CA GLY A 194 23.01 -28.57 -18.69
C GLY A 194 23.06 -28.27 -17.18
N THR A 195 23.88 -27.32 -16.74
CA THR A 195 23.96 -26.89 -15.33
C THR A 195 23.09 -25.65 -15.08
N PRO A 196 22.32 -25.60 -13.98
CA PRO A 196 21.55 -24.41 -13.62
C PRO A 196 22.48 -23.30 -13.14
N VAL A 197 22.43 -22.17 -13.83
CA VAL A 197 23.13 -20.93 -13.48
C VAL A 197 22.18 -20.05 -12.67
N PRO A 198 22.59 -19.56 -11.49
CA PRO A 198 21.79 -18.63 -10.71
C PRO A 198 21.56 -17.32 -11.51
N PRO A 199 20.42 -16.64 -11.34
CA PRO A 199 20.15 -15.39 -12.02
C PRO A 199 21.25 -14.34 -11.72
N PRO A 200 21.58 -13.46 -12.67
CA PRO A 200 22.75 -12.56 -12.62
C PRO A 200 22.74 -11.51 -11.50
N VAL A 201 21.73 -11.50 -10.63
CA VAL A 201 21.57 -10.54 -9.52
C VAL A 201 21.25 -11.28 -8.21
N ALA A 202 21.88 -12.43 -7.99
CA ALA A 202 22.08 -12.97 -6.64
C ALA A 202 23.32 -12.31 -5.98
N ALA A 203 23.53 -11.01 -6.22
CA ALA A 203 24.49 -10.24 -5.42
C ALA A 203 23.82 -9.96 -4.08
N SER A 204 23.89 -10.96 -3.19
CA SER A 204 23.88 -10.74 -1.74
C SER A 204 24.97 -9.71 -1.45
N ILE A 205 24.56 -8.59 -0.84
CA ILE A 205 25.51 -7.75 -0.10
C ILE A 205 25.82 -8.47 1.20
#